data_AF-A0A5C7LNC1-F1
#
_entry.id   AF-A0A5C7LNC1-F1
#
_cell.length_a   1.000
_cell.length_b   1.000
_cell.length_c   1.000
_cell.angle_alpha   90.00
_cell.angle_beta   90.00
_cell.angle_gamma   90.00
#
_symmetry.space_group_name_H-M   'P 1'
#
loop_
_entity.id
_entity.type
_entity.pdbx_description
1 polymer ?
#
loop_
_entity_poly.entity_id
_entity_poly.type
_entity_poly.pdbx_seq_one_letter_code
_entity_poly.pdbx_strand_id
1 'polypeptide(L)'
;MFRDEDGVLNPSWTLALTTMAGVAAVILLIPLAFRFQHHIDSAGCAKFTAATGHTVKFVDYTFWSWDCLVQTPNGKWIPLEGLRSTDME
;
A
#
# COMPACT_ATOMS: atom_id res chain seq x y z
N MET A 1 1.92 6.59 39.45
CA MET A 1 1.69 7.92 40.04
C MET A 1 2.46 8.90 39.16
N PHE A 2 1.76 9.62 38.28
CA PHE A 2 2.33 10.40 37.15
C PHE A 2 2.47 11.89 37.46
N ARG A 3 2.94 12.20 38.67
CA ARG A 3 3.09 13.58 39.15
C ARG A 3 4.43 13.65 39.86
N ASP A 4 5.28 14.60 39.45
CA ASP A 4 6.34 15.08 40.32
C ASP A 4 5.68 15.70 41.58
N GLU A 5 6.41 15.73 42.70
CA GLU A 5 5.90 16.10 44.03
C GLU A 5 5.23 17.49 44.08
N ASP A 6 5.42 18.31 43.04
CA ASP A 6 4.91 19.68 42.91
C ASP A 6 3.61 19.78 42.10
N GLY A 7 3.10 18.65 41.61
CA GLY A 7 1.84 18.57 40.88
C GLY A 7 1.89 19.03 39.43
N VAL A 8 3.07 19.37 38.91
CA VAL A 8 3.35 19.78 37.53
C VAL A 8 3.68 18.54 36.68
N LEU A 9 3.13 18.46 35.46
CA LEU A 9 3.43 17.39 34.52
C LEU A 9 4.88 17.50 34.05
N ASN A 10 5.67 16.45 34.25
CA ASN A 10 7.04 16.41 33.80
C ASN A 10 7.10 16.54 32.26
N PRO A 11 7.84 17.53 31.71
CA PRO A 11 7.82 17.82 30.28
C PRO A 11 8.37 16.66 29.43
N SER A 12 9.28 15.84 29.96
CA SER A 12 9.83 14.69 29.23
C SER A 12 8.79 13.58 29.02
N TRP A 13 7.97 13.32 30.03
CA TRP A 13 6.89 12.33 29.97
C TRP A 13 5.73 12.79 29.10
N THR A 14 5.42 14.08 29.14
CA THR A 14 4.37 14.67 28.29
C THR A 14 4.76 14.57 26.82
N LEU A 15 6.02 14.84 26.48
CA LEU A 15 6.55 14.68 25.12
C LEU A 15 6.57 13.22 24.67
N ALA A 16 6.93 12.29 25.56
CA ALA A 16 6.92 10.85 25.28
C ALA A 16 5.49 10.32 25.00
N LEU A 17 4.50 10.77 25.77
CA LEU A 17 3.10 10.35 25.57
C LEU A 17 2.51 10.93 24.27
N THR A 18 2.77 12.20 23.96
CA THR A 18 2.27 12.81 22.72
C THR A 18 2.92 12.20 21.48
N THR A 19 4.22 11.91 21.52
CA THR A 19 4.90 11.21 20.41
C THR A 19 4.38 9.79 20.23
N MET A 20 4.19 9.01 21.30
CA MET A 20 3.59 7.67 21.20
C MET A 20 2.17 7.71 20.65
N ALA A 21 1.34 8.66 21.10
CA ALA A 21 -0.01 8.85 20.58
C ALA A 21 0.01 9.23 19.09
N GLY A 22 0.94 10.10 18.68
CA GLY A 22 1.14 10.47 17.28
C GLY A 22 1.55 9.27 16.41
N VAL A 23 2.51 8.46 16.87
CA VAL A 23 2.95 7.25 16.17
C VAL A 23 1.80 6.24 16.06
N ALA A 24 1.04 6.02 17.13
CA ALA A 24 -0.12 5.14 17.11
C ALA A 24 -1.18 5.61 16.10
N ALA A 25 -1.45 6.92 16.06
CA ALA A 25 -2.37 7.50 15.09
C ALA A 25 -1.90 7.26 13.64
N VAL A 26 -0.61 7.43 13.35
CA VAL A 26 -0.05 7.14 12.01
C VAL A 26 -0.18 5.66 11.67
N ILE A 27 0.15 4.76 12.59
CA ILE A 27 0.05 3.31 12.36
C ILE A 27 -1.37 2.88 12.04
N LEU A 28 -2.37 3.48 12.71
CA LEU A 28 -3.79 3.20 12.44
C LEU A 28 -4.24 3.66 11.04
N LEU A 29 -3.55 4.61 10.42
CA LEU A 29 -3.84 5.08 9.06
C LEU A 29 -3.20 4.21 7.97
N ILE A 30 -2.19 3.41 8.31
CA ILE A 30 -1.47 2.57 7.34
C ILE A 30 -2.43 1.62 6.60
N PRO A 31 -3.30 0.82 7.27
CA PRO A 31 -4.21 -0.07 6.57
C PRO A 31 -5.18 0.64 5.61
N LEU A 32 -5.59 1.87 5.96
CA LEU A 32 -6.46 2.68 5.12
C LEU A 32 -5.74 3.14 3.85
N ALA A 33 -4.49 3.58 3.98
CA ALA A 33 -3.66 3.95 2.83
C ALA A 33 -3.43 2.75 1.90
N PHE A 34 -3.11 1.57 2.44
CA PHE A 34 -2.96 0.34 1.65
C PHE A 34 -4.25 -0.04 0.93
N ARG A 35 -5.41 0.07 1.61
CA ARG A 35 -6.71 -0.21 0.98
C ARG A 35 -7.03 0.76 -0.16
N PHE A 36 -6.66 2.03 -0.01
CA PHE A 36 -6.86 3.02 -1.07
C PHE A 36 -5.95 2.74 -2.27
N GLN A 37 -4.68 2.44 -2.03
CA GLN A 37 -3.73 2.07 -3.09
C GLN A 37 -4.17 0.81 -3.84
N HIS A 38 -4.59 -0.23 -3.10
CA HIS A 38 -5.14 -1.46 -3.67
C HIS A 38 -6.33 -1.21 -4.61
N HIS A 39 -7.22 -0.30 -4.21
CA HIS A 39 -8.36 0.08 -5.04
C HIS A 39 -7.94 0.82 -6.32
N ILE A 40 -6.93 1.69 -6.23
CA ILE A 40 -6.37 2.38 -7.39
C ILE A 40 -5.74 1.38 -8.35
N ASP A 41 -4.92 0.46 -7.85
CA ASP A 41 -4.17 -0.48 -8.69
C ASP A 41 -5.11 -1.49 -9.35
N SER A 42 -6.10 -2.01 -8.63
CA SER A 42 -7.13 -2.89 -9.20
C SER A 42 -7.97 -2.18 -10.28
N ALA A 43 -8.36 -0.92 -10.06
CA ALA A 43 -9.06 -0.13 -11.07
C ALA A 43 -8.17 0.19 -12.28
N GLY A 44 -6.88 0.46 -12.05
CA GLY A 44 -5.88 0.69 -13.10
C GLY A 44 -5.69 -0.56 -13.97
N CYS A 45 -5.60 -1.72 -13.34
CA CYS A 45 -5.53 -3.03 -14.00
C CYS A 45 -6.71 -3.26 -14.95
N ALA A 46 -7.93 -3.00 -14.47
CA ALA A 46 -9.15 -3.16 -15.26
C ALA A 46 -9.20 -2.20 -16.47
N LYS A 47 -8.73 -0.96 -16.28
CA LYS A 47 -8.62 0.03 -17.36
C LYS A 47 -7.57 -0.37 -18.40
N PHE A 48 -6.46 -0.96 -17.98
CA PHE A 48 -5.41 -1.44 -18.90
C PHE A 48 -5.93 -2.55 -19.83
N THR A 49 -6.70 -3.51 -19.29
CA THR A 49 -7.41 -4.54 -20.07
C THR A 49 -8.27 -3.91 -21.15
N ALA A 50 -9.07 -2.90 -20.79
CA ALA A 50 -9.97 -2.21 -21.72
C ALA A 50 -9.23 -1.42 -22.80
N ALA A 51 -8.06 -0.85 -22.48
CA ALA A 51 -7.29 -0.02 -23.40
C ALA A 51 -6.43 -0.83 -24.39
N THR A 52 -5.87 -1.97 -23.96
CA THR A 52 -4.88 -2.72 -24.74
C THR A 52 -5.41 -4.01 -25.34
N GLY A 53 -6.57 -4.50 -24.88
CA GLY A 53 -7.12 -5.79 -25.30
C GLY A 53 -6.34 -7.00 -24.77
N HIS A 54 -5.29 -6.80 -23.98
CA HIS A 54 -4.62 -7.89 -23.29
C HIS A 54 -5.50 -8.46 -22.18
N THR A 55 -5.40 -9.76 -21.94
CA THR A 55 -6.02 -10.36 -20.75
C THR A 55 -5.16 -10.05 -19.55
N VAL A 56 -5.71 -9.31 -18.59
CA VAL A 56 -5.01 -8.91 -17.36
C VAL A 56 -5.76 -9.47 -16.17
N LYS A 57 -5.02 -9.87 -15.14
CA LYS A 57 -5.53 -10.34 -13.87
C LYS A 57 -4.86 -9.60 -12.74
N PHE A 58 -5.68 -9.03 -11.86
CA PHE A 58 -5.22 -8.53 -10.60
C PHE A 58 -5.07 -9.67 -9.60
N VAL A 59 -3.91 -9.79 -8.96
CA VAL A 59 -3.57 -10.88 -8.05
C VAL A 59 -3.11 -10.32 -6.70
N ASP A 60 -3.80 -10.76 -5.64
CA ASP A 60 -3.45 -10.48 -4.26
C ASP A 60 -2.53 -11.58 -3.72
N TYR A 61 -1.29 -11.26 -3.40
CA TYR A 61 -0.37 -12.19 -2.74
C TYR A 61 -0.50 -12.13 -1.23
N THR A 62 -0.59 -10.91 -0.68
CA THR A 62 -0.78 -10.64 0.74
C THR A 62 -1.63 -9.39 0.92
N PHE A 63 -2.01 -9.06 2.16
CA PHE A 63 -2.68 -7.79 2.47
C PHE A 63 -1.90 -6.54 2.01
N TRP A 64 -0.58 -6.65 1.86
CA TRP A 64 0.33 -5.53 1.56
C TRP A 64 0.99 -5.64 0.20
N SER A 65 0.72 -6.70 -0.55
CA SER A 65 1.38 -7.00 -1.81
C SER A 65 0.38 -7.63 -2.78
N TRP A 66 0.24 -6.94 -3.90
CA TRP A 66 -0.64 -7.29 -5.00
C TRP A 66 0.05 -6.85 -6.29
N ASP A 67 -0.39 -7.41 -7.41
CA ASP A 67 0.21 -7.13 -8.71
C ASP A 67 -0.80 -7.31 -9.85
N CYS A 68 -0.54 -6.62 -10.96
CA CYS A 68 -1.32 -6.67 -12.18
C CYS A 68 -0.58 -7.54 -13.19
N LEU A 69 -1.04 -8.78 -13.38
CA LEU A 69 -0.42 -9.70 -14.31
C LEU A 69 -1.10 -9.63 -15.68
N VAL A 70 -0.30 -9.50 -16.73
CA VAL A 70 -0.74 -9.52 -18.13
C VAL A 70 -0.40 -10.88 -18.75
N GLN A 71 -1.32 -11.44 -19.53
CA GLN A 71 -1.06 -12.63 -20.32
C GLN A 71 -0.41 -12.25 -21.66
N THR A 72 0.79 -12.76 -21.88
CA THR A 72 1.49 -12.68 -23.16
C THR A 72 0.83 -13.56 -24.22
N PRO A 73 1.11 -13.33 -25.53
CA PRO A 73 0.61 -14.21 -26.60
C PRO A 73 1.00 -15.68 -26.44
N ASN A 74 2.12 -15.94 -25.77
CA ASN A 74 2.63 -17.30 -25.47
C ASN A 74 1.91 -17.95 -24.27
N GLY A 75 0.89 -17.30 -23.70
CA GLY A 75 0.11 -17.80 -22.58
C GLY A 75 0.76 -17.59 -21.20
N LYS A 76 1.98 -17.05 -21.14
CA LYS A 76 2.69 -16.75 -19.88
C LYS A 76 2.14 -15.48 -19.23
N TRP A 77 1.94 -15.53 -17.92
CA TRP A 77 1.60 -14.36 -17.11
C TRP A 77 2.87 -13.63 -16.67
N ILE A 78 2.94 -12.34 -16.95
CA ILE A 78 4.04 -11.47 -16.54
C ILE A 78 3.50 -10.23 -15.85
N PRO A 79 4.23 -9.64 -14.91
CA PRO A 79 3.86 -8.37 -14.30
C PRO A 79 3.78 -7.26 -15.36
N LEU A 80 2.89 -6.29 -15.16
CA LEU A 80 2.65 -5.19 -16.09
C LEU A 80 3.95 -4.41 -16.39
N GLU A 81 4.84 -4.26 -15.41
CA GLU A 81 6.14 -3.60 -15.57
C GLU A 81 7.04 -4.35 -16.56
N GLY A 82 6.91 -5.69 -16.63
CA GLY A 82 7.63 -6.55 -17.56
C GLY A 82 7.08 -6.51 -18.99
N LEU A 83 5.92 -5.90 -19.22
CA LEU A 83 5.34 -5.79 -20.55
C LEU A 83 6.20 -4.86 -21.44
N ARG A 84 6.72 -3.76 -20.90
CA ARG A 84 7.59 -2.81 -21.63
C ARG A 84 8.89 -3.44 -22.12
N SER A 85 9.45 -4.39 -21.39
CA SER A 85 10.64 -5.13 -21.84
C SER A 85 10.33 -6.13 -22.95
N THR A 86 9.08 -6.59 -23.05
CA THR A 86 8.65 -7.55 -24.08
C THR A 86 8.33 -6.87 -25.41
N ASP A 87 7.96 -5.58 -25.39
CA ASP A 87 7.64 -4.79 -26.60
C ASP A 87 8.91 -4.28 -27.34
N MET A 88 10.09 -4.47 -26.74
CA MET A 88 11.39 -4.06 -27.31
C MET A 88 12.20 -5.23 -27.88
N GLU A 89 11.64 -6.45 -27.90
CA GLU A 89 12.25 -7.67 -28.44
C GLU A 89 11.53 -8.10 -29.72
#